data_AF-A0A955SV28-F1
#
_entry.id   AF-A0A955SV28-F1
#
_cell.length_a   1.000
_cell.length_b   1.000
_cell.length_c   1.000
_cell.angle_alpha   90.00
_cell.angle_beta   90.00
_cell.angle_gamma   90.00
#
_symmetry.space_group_name_H-M   'P 1'
#
loop_
_entity.id
_entity.type
_entity.pdbx_description
1 polymer ?
#
loop_
_entity_poly.entity_id
_entity_poly.type
_entity_poly.pdbx_seq_one_letter_code
_entity_poly.pdbx_strand_id
1 'polypeptide(L)'
;MMIARLQLSERMPTDQIELSTNYFTSYRFPSELLADLQLLRKSLDEIGAQFIIEEDIDVAIRLCKVFGFHLATLDIRQNSAFHEKAIEQVLAALGEKDREFSKWPEDKRVAFLSENLNSPERRLLQNAKLEDEAENAIRTFSVVARHIRRYGTWGVGALILSMTRSLSDLLGVYFLAREGGLLEADEEGRTVCPLPVTPLLETVGDLENGARIMREFLAHPVTKASLEWQRRIEIPETDVPIQQVMIGYSDSNKDRG
;
A
#
# COMPACT_ATOMS: atom_id res chain seq x y z
N MET A 1 5.40 32.22 17.97
CA MET A 1 6.70 31.81 18.55
C MET A 1 7.29 30.77 17.60
N MET A 2 8.33 31.13 16.83
CA MET A 2 8.91 30.25 15.80
C MET A 2 10.04 29.46 16.45
N ILE A 3 9.86 28.13 16.55
CA ILE A 3 10.88 27.23 17.10
C ILE A 3 11.67 26.66 15.92
N ALA A 4 12.96 26.98 15.83
CA ALA A 4 13.85 26.37 14.85
C ALA A 4 14.43 25.07 15.41
N ARG A 5 14.46 24.00 14.60
CA ARG A 5 15.11 22.73 14.92
C ARG A 5 16.42 22.64 14.13
N LEU A 6 17.56 22.63 14.82
CA LEU A 6 18.89 22.55 14.21
C LEU A 6 19.41 21.10 14.25
N GLN A 7 20.01 20.64 13.16
CA GLN A 7 20.65 19.33 13.08
C GLN A 7 22.10 19.40 13.56
N LEU A 8 22.52 18.40 14.34
CA LEU A 8 23.88 18.26 14.85
C LEU A 8 24.56 17.07 14.16
N SER A 9 25.85 17.18 13.88
CA SER A 9 26.67 16.07 13.37
C SER A 9 27.88 15.81 14.25
N GLU A 10 28.16 14.55 14.54
CA GLU A 10 29.38 14.09 15.22
C GLU A 10 30.44 13.70 14.19
N ARG A 11 31.63 14.32 14.26
CA ARG A 11 32.80 13.89 13.50
C ARG A 11 33.70 13.02 14.38
N MET A 12 33.71 11.71 14.12
CA MET A 12 34.77 10.82 14.61
C MET A 12 36.08 11.16 13.87
N PRO A 13 37.22 11.35 14.57
CA PRO A 13 37.51 10.85 15.91
C PRO A 13 37.56 11.94 17.02
N THR A 14 36.95 13.11 16.84
CA THR A 14 37.21 14.28 17.70
C THR A 14 36.14 14.63 18.75
N ASP A 15 35.05 13.88 18.91
CA ASP A 15 33.95 14.18 19.86
C ASP A 15 33.47 15.65 19.82
N GLN A 16 33.59 16.30 18.66
CA GLN A 16 33.12 17.66 18.45
C GLN A 16 31.72 17.61 17.82
N ILE A 17 30.76 18.22 18.51
CA ILE A 17 29.39 18.42 18.05
C ILE A 17 29.36 19.75 17.28
N GLU A 18 29.17 19.69 15.97
CA GLU A 18 28.99 20.87 15.12
C GLU A 18 27.56 20.94 14.59
N LEU A 19 27.09 22.17 14.31
CA LEU A 19 25.88 22.36 13.52
C LEU A 19 26.12 21.76 12.13
N SER A 20 25.29 20.79 11.75
CA SER A 20 25.36 20.16 10.45
C SER A 20 25.02 21.20 9.38
N THR A 21 26.00 21.56 8.54
CA THR A 21 25.79 22.33 7.30
C THR A 21 25.39 21.43 6.12
N ASN A 22 25.26 20.12 6.35
CA ASN A 22 24.54 19.24 5.44
C ASN A 22 23.05 19.57 5.58
N TYR A 23 22.64 20.71 5.02
CA TYR A 23 21.27 20.87 4.58
C TYR A 23 20.99 19.68 3.67
N PHE A 24 19.94 18.91 3.97
CA PHE A 24 19.38 18.05 2.94
C PHE A 24 19.03 18.96 1.76
N THR A 25 19.84 18.93 0.70
CA THR A 25 19.69 19.80 -0.49
C THR A 25 18.56 19.32 -1.42
N SER A 26 17.66 18.49 -0.91
CA SER A 26 16.61 17.85 -1.68
C SER A 26 15.33 17.75 -0.87
N TYR A 27 14.21 18.09 -1.50
CA TYR A 27 12.89 17.74 -1.00
C TYR A 27 12.74 16.22 -0.93
N ARG A 28 12.35 15.70 0.22
CA ARG A 28 11.99 14.30 0.42
C ARG A 28 10.57 14.02 -0.02
N PHE A 29 9.66 14.99 0.16
CA PHE A 29 8.25 14.86 -0.19
C PHE A 29 7.79 16.01 -1.10
N PRO A 30 6.85 15.76 -2.05
CA PRO A 30 6.27 16.83 -2.87
C PRO A 30 5.63 17.94 -2.05
N SER A 31 5.09 17.63 -0.87
CA SER A 31 4.49 18.61 0.05
C SER A 31 5.49 19.67 0.53
N GLU A 32 6.78 19.33 0.65
CA GLU A 32 7.83 20.27 1.05
C GLU A 32 8.10 21.28 -0.07
N LEU A 33 8.21 20.81 -1.32
CA LEU A 33 8.32 21.69 -2.49
C LEU A 33 7.05 22.55 -2.64
N LEU A 34 5.86 21.97 -2.44
CA LEU A 34 4.60 22.70 -2.50
C LEU A 34 4.54 23.81 -1.44
N ALA A 35 5.03 23.56 -0.22
CA ALA A 35 5.07 24.56 0.84
C ALA A 35 5.96 25.75 0.45
N ASP A 36 7.13 25.49 -0.11
CA ASP A 36 8.06 26.54 -0.57
C ASP A 36 7.50 27.30 -1.79
N LEU A 37 6.87 26.60 -2.74
CA LEU A 37 6.20 27.24 -3.87
C LEU A 37 5.04 28.12 -3.42
N GLN A 38 4.28 27.71 -2.39
CA GLN A 38 3.21 28.52 -1.80
C GLN A 38 3.76 29.76 -1.08
N LEU A 39 4.89 29.63 -0.38
CA LEU A 39 5.56 30.76 0.25
C LEU A 39 6.05 31.78 -0.78
N LEU A 40 6.67 31.30 -1.87
CA LEU A 40 7.11 32.13 -2.99
C LEU A 40 5.93 32.82 -3.67
N ARG A 41 4.86 32.07 -3.93
CA ARG A 41 3.61 32.61 -4.49
C ARG A 41 3.08 33.76 -3.66
N LYS A 42 3.00 33.61 -2.33
CA LYS A 42 2.54 34.64 -1.42
C LYS A 42 3.43 35.89 -1.47
N SER A 43 4.75 35.70 -1.50
CA SER A 43 5.71 36.81 -1.55
C SER A 43 5.61 37.61 -2.84
N LEU A 44 5.36 36.93 -3.97
CA LEU A 44 5.13 37.58 -5.26
C LEU A 44 3.80 38.33 -5.31
N ASP A 45 2.78 37.80 -4.65
CA ASP A 45 1.45 38.44 -4.55
C ASP A 45 1.55 39.77 -3.79
N GLU A 46 2.31 39.79 -2.69
CA GLU A 46 2.55 40.99 -1.87
C GLU A 46 3.23 42.15 -2.65
N ILE A 47 3.98 41.85 -3.71
CA ILE A 47 4.62 42.85 -4.58
C ILE A 47 3.86 43.08 -5.92
N GLY A 48 2.71 42.43 -6.11
CA GLY A 48 1.87 42.58 -7.30
C GLY A 48 2.42 41.90 -8.56
N ALA A 49 3.31 40.91 -8.45
CA ALA A 49 3.94 40.22 -9.57
C ALA A 49 3.07 39.12 -10.20
N GLN A 50 1.81 39.45 -10.56
CA GLN A 50 0.80 38.48 -10.98
C GLN A 50 1.20 37.64 -12.20
N PHE A 51 1.87 38.25 -13.19
CA PHE A 51 2.30 37.52 -14.39
C PHE A 51 3.22 36.33 -14.07
N ILE A 52 4.18 36.50 -13.14
CA ILE A 52 5.09 35.42 -12.71
C ILE A 52 4.32 34.36 -11.91
N ILE A 53 3.35 34.78 -11.10
CA ILE A 53 2.51 33.86 -10.33
C ILE A 53 1.73 32.94 -11.26
N GLU A 54 1.05 33.50 -12.25
CA GLU A 54 0.15 32.75 -13.13
C GLU A 54 0.91 31.83 -14.11
N GLU A 55 1.99 32.32 -14.70
CA GLU A 55 2.72 31.61 -15.76
C GLU A 55 3.76 30.61 -15.23
N ASP A 56 4.44 30.92 -14.12
CA ASP A 56 5.52 30.07 -13.60
C ASP A 56 5.11 29.30 -12.34
N ILE A 57 4.66 30.04 -11.31
CA ILE A 57 4.48 29.45 -9.97
C ILE A 57 3.25 28.56 -9.90
N ASP A 58 2.11 29.02 -10.41
CA ASP A 58 0.88 28.24 -10.41
C ASP A 58 1.00 27.01 -11.32
N VAL A 59 1.76 27.09 -12.41
CA VAL A 59 2.11 25.94 -13.26
C VAL A 59 2.96 24.93 -12.48
N ALA A 60 4.02 25.37 -11.81
CA ALA A 60 4.86 24.50 -10.99
C ALA A 60 4.08 23.83 -9.86
N ILE A 61 3.21 24.58 -9.17
CA ILE A 61 2.31 24.04 -8.14
C ILE A 61 1.39 22.98 -8.72
N ARG A 62 0.74 23.24 -9.87
CA ARG A 62 -0.14 22.27 -10.53
C ARG A 62 0.62 21.00 -10.93
N LEU A 63 1.80 21.13 -11.54
CA LEU A 63 2.64 20.00 -11.90
C LEU A 63 3.03 19.17 -10.68
N CYS A 64 3.46 19.82 -9.60
CA CYS A 64 3.83 19.12 -8.37
C CYS A 64 2.62 18.45 -7.69
N LYS A 65 1.43 19.05 -7.74
CA LYS A 65 0.19 18.42 -7.24
C LYS A 65 -0.25 17.22 -8.09
N VAL A 66 -0.11 17.29 -9.41
CA VAL A 66 -0.57 16.25 -10.34
C VAL A 66 0.40 15.06 -10.38
N PHE A 67 1.71 15.34 -10.44
CA PHE A 67 2.72 14.32 -10.70
C PHE A 67 3.54 13.94 -9.46
N GLY A 68 3.52 14.77 -8.41
CA GLY A 68 4.42 14.62 -7.27
C GLY A 68 5.87 14.45 -7.71
N PHE A 69 6.59 13.55 -7.03
CA PHE A 69 7.93 13.11 -7.42
C PHE A 69 7.94 11.71 -8.05
N HIS A 70 6.76 11.16 -8.35
CA HIS A 70 6.61 9.80 -8.86
C HIS A 70 6.11 9.75 -10.32
N LEU A 71 5.64 10.88 -10.88
CA LEU A 71 5.07 11.05 -12.21
C LEU A 71 3.77 10.28 -12.44
N ALA A 72 3.73 9.00 -12.11
CA ALA A 72 2.55 8.16 -12.15
C ALA A 72 2.58 7.19 -10.97
N THR A 73 1.39 6.81 -10.50
CA THR A 73 1.23 5.75 -9.52
C THR A 73 1.28 4.38 -10.21
N LEU A 74 1.94 3.41 -9.59
CA LEU A 74 1.98 2.04 -10.10
C LEU A 74 1.03 1.13 -9.32
N ASP A 75 -0.02 0.64 -9.98
CA ASP A 75 -0.87 -0.43 -9.47
C ASP A 75 -0.21 -1.79 -9.67
N ILE A 76 -0.41 -2.70 -8.71
CA ILE A 76 0.12 -4.06 -8.74
C ILE A 76 -1.04 -5.02 -8.87
N ARG A 77 -1.09 -5.74 -9.97
CA ARG A 77 -2.19 -6.66 -10.28
C ARG A 77 -1.72 -8.10 -10.33
N GLN A 78 -2.47 -9.00 -9.70
CA GLN A 78 -2.27 -10.45 -9.80
C GLN A 78 -3.62 -11.19 -9.81
N ASN A 79 -3.62 -12.45 -10.23
CA ASN A 79 -4.78 -13.34 -10.25
C ASN A 79 -4.94 -14.09 -8.91
N SER A 80 -6.18 -14.25 -8.43
CA SER A 80 -6.49 -14.99 -7.19
C SER A 80 -5.94 -16.42 -7.17
N ALA A 81 -6.03 -17.16 -8.28
CA ALA A 81 -5.51 -18.53 -8.37
C ALA A 81 -3.98 -18.61 -8.19
N PHE A 82 -3.26 -17.56 -8.60
CA PHE A 82 -1.82 -17.46 -8.35
C PHE A 82 -1.53 -17.33 -6.86
N HIS A 83 -2.30 -16.53 -6.13
CA HIS A 83 -2.18 -16.40 -4.68
C HIS A 83 -2.62 -17.67 -3.94
N GLU A 84 -3.68 -18.34 -4.39
CA GLU A 84 -4.06 -19.66 -3.85
C GLU A 84 -2.88 -20.62 -3.95
N LYS A 85 -2.24 -20.72 -5.13
CA LYS A 85 -1.08 -21.58 -5.35
C LYS A 85 0.12 -21.20 -4.48
N ALA A 86 0.42 -19.90 -4.37
CA ALA A 86 1.46 -19.40 -3.49
C ALA A 86 1.20 -19.80 -2.03
N ILE A 87 -0.04 -19.74 -1.54
CA ILE A 87 -0.39 -20.16 -0.18
C ILE A 87 -0.20 -21.68 0.00
N GLU A 88 -0.58 -22.51 -0.98
CA GLU A 88 -0.31 -23.96 -0.95
C GLU A 88 1.19 -24.27 -0.81
N GLN A 89 2.03 -23.52 -1.52
CA GLN A 89 3.49 -23.66 -1.47
C GLN A 89 4.08 -23.18 -0.16
N VAL A 90 3.52 -22.11 0.43
CA VAL A 90 3.86 -21.67 1.79
C VAL A 90 3.50 -22.75 2.81
N LEU A 91 2.30 -23.33 2.74
CA LEU A 91 1.88 -24.45 3.59
C LEU A 91 2.83 -25.65 3.44
N ALA A 92 3.22 -25.99 2.21
CA ALA A 92 4.18 -27.05 1.94
C ALA A 92 5.55 -26.77 2.57
N ALA A 93 6.06 -25.54 2.46
CA ALA A 93 7.32 -25.12 3.05
C ALA A 93 7.31 -25.14 4.59
N LEU A 94 6.13 -24.96 5.19
CA LEU A 94 5.91 -25.09 6.64
C LEU A 94 5.73 -26.55 7.10
N GLY A 95 5.69 -27.51 6.18
CA GLY A 95 5.50 -28.93 6.50
C GLY A 95 4.06 -29.30 6.84
N GLU A 96 3.08 -28.45 6.47
CA GLU A 96 1.66 -28.72 6.70
C GLU A 96 1.20 -29.91 5.84
N LYS A 97 0.53 -30.88 6.48
CA LYS A 97 0.03 -32.08 5.79
C LYS A 97 -1.14 -31.76 4.86
N ASP A 98 -2.00 -30.87 5.33
CA ASP A 98 -3.10 -30.35 4.54
C ASP A 98 -2.65 -29.04 3.91
N ARG A 99 -2.43 -29.08 2.59
CA ARG A 99 -1.81 -27.97 1.86
C ARG A 99 -2.59 -27.55 0.62
N GLU A 100 -3.65 -28.26 0.26
CA GLU A 100 -4.48 -27.97 -0.90
C GLU A 100 -5.48 -26.86 -0.55
N PHE A 101 -4.94 -25.68 -0.25
CA PHE A 101 -5.68 -24.49 0.16
C PHE A 101 -6.82 -24.17 -0.81
N SER A 102 -6.59 -24.31 -2.12
CA SER A 102 -7.58 -24.13 -3.18
C SER A 102 -8.75 -25.12 -3.15
N LYS A 103 -8.67 -26.18 -2.34
CA LYS A 103 -9.74 -27.17 -2.12
C LYS A 103 -10.38 -27.07 -0.75
N TRP A 104 -9.86 -26.22 0.14
CA TRP A 104 -10.46 -26.05 1.46
C TRP A 104 -11.83 -25.39 1.38
N PRO A 105 -12.76 -25.76 2.29
CA PRO A 105 -13.95 -24.97 2.56
C PRO A 105 -13.61 -23.51 2.89
N GLU A 106 -14.45 -22.57 2.46
CA GLU A 106 -14.19 -21.12 2.61
C GLU A 106 -14.01 -20.71 4.08
N ASP A 107 -14.83 -21.25 4.98
CA ASP A 107 -14.74 -21.01 6.43
C ASP A 107 -13.38 -21.42 6.99
N LYS A 108 -12.83 -22.56 6.53
CA LYS A 108 -11.50 -23.01 6.89
C LYS A 108 -10.40 -22.09 6.37
N ARG A 109 -10.51 -21.62 5.11
CA ARG A 109 -9.55 -20.67 4.53
C ARG A 109 -9.53 -19.36 5.30
N VAL A 110 -10.72 -18.80 5.57
CA VAL A 110 -10.87 -17.56 6.31
C VAL A 110 -10.34 -17.72 7.73
N ALA A 111 -10.65 -18.82 8.42
CA ALA A 111 -10.13 -19.09 9.76
C ALA A 111 -8.60 -19.14 9.78
N PHE A 112 -8.00 -19.90 8.86
CA PHE A 112 -6.55 -19.99 8.71
C PHE A 112 -5.92 -18.61 8.47
N LEU A 113 -6.43 -17.84 7.51
CA LEU A 113 -5.88 -16.53 7.17
C LEU A 113 -6.05 -15.53 8.31
N SER A 114 -7.21 -15.55 8.99
CA SER A 114 -7.52 -14.66 10.11
C SER A 114 -6.63 -14.93 11.32
N GLU A 115 -6.46 -16.20 11.68
CA GLU A 115 -5.55 -16.62 12.77
C GLU A 115 -4.13 -16.15 12.46
N ASN A 116 -3.69 -16.37 11.23
CA ASN A 116 -2.40 -15.91 10.79
C ASN A 116 -2.28 -14.41 10.91
N LEU A 117 -3.13 -13.62 10.27
CA LEU A 117 -3.06 -12.16 10.26
C LEU A 117 -3.12 -11.50 11.66
N ASN A 118 -3.61 -12.20 12.69
CA ASN A 118 -3.58 -11.74 14.08
C ASN A 118 -2.30 -12.12 14.84
N SER A 119 -1.47 -13.02 14.31
CA SER A 119 -0.20 -13.43 14.91
C SER A 119 0.88 -12.33 14.75
N PRO A 120 1.64 -12.02 15.83
CA PRO A 120 2.73 -11.04 15.78
C PRO A 120 3.93 -11.50 14.94
N GLU A 121 4.08 -12.82 14.74
CA GLU A 121 5.18 -13.40 13.99
C GLU A 121 4.73 -13.79 12.57
N ARG A 122 5.58 -13.49 11.58
CA ARG A 122 5.48 -14.03 10.21
C ARG A 122 5.70 -15.54 10.26
N ARG A 123 4.93 -16.29 9.49
CA ARG A 123 5.08 -17.76 9.48
C ARG A 123 6.33 -18.21 8.78
N LEU A 124 6.75 -17.51 7.72
CA LEU A 124 7.94 -17.89 6.99
C LEU A 124 9.20 -17.45 7.72
N LEU A 125 9.99 -18.45 8.11
CA LEU A 125 11.38 -18.26 8.48
C LEU A 125 12.13 -17.72 7.25
N GLN A 126 13.03 -16.75 7.45
CA GLN A 126 13.75 -16.04 6.38
C GLN A 126 14.54 -16.94 5.41
N ASN A 127 14.60 -18.26 5.66
CA ASN A 127 15.38 -19.25 4.92
C ASN A 127 14.56 -20.43 4.37
N ALA A 128 13.22 -20.39 4.44
CA ALA A 128 12.41 -21.45 3.84
C ALA A 128 12.56 -21.42 2.30
N LYS A 129 12.89 -22.56 1.69
CA LYS A 129 12.93 -22.67 0.23
C LYS A 129 11.49 -22.70 -0.28
N LEU A 130 11.10 -21.62 -0.96
CA LEU A 130 9.80 -21.48 -1.58
C LEU A 130 9.84 -22.02 -3.01
N GLU A 131 8.68 -22.45 -3.49
CA GLU A 131 8.44 -22.73 -4.90
C GLU A 131 8.04 -21.44 -5.65
N ASP A 132 7.93 -21.53 -6.98
CA ASP A 132 7.92 -20.38 -7.91
C ASP A 132 6.86 -19.31 -7.59
N GLU A 133 5.58 -19.68 -7.40
CA GLU A 133 4.50 -18.72 -7.15
C GLU A 133 4.62 -18.04 -5.78
N ALA A 134 4.96 -18.81 -4.74
CA ALA A 134 5.21 -18.28 -3.40
C ALA A 134 6.43 -17.34 -3.38
N GLU A 135 7.54 -17.75 -3.98
CA GLU A 135 8.75 -16.92 -4.07
C GLU A 135 8.43 -15.61 -4.81
N ASN A 136 7.74 -15.68 -5.93
CA ASN A 136 7.39 -14.51 -6.74
C ASN A 136 6.46 -13.54 -6.00
N ALA A 137 5.37 -14.04 -5.40
CA ALA A 137 4.43 -13.20 -4.66
C ALA A 137 5.12 -12.49 -3.49
N ILE A 138 5.86 -13.24 -2.67
CA ILE A 138 6.55 -12.70 -1.49
C ILE A 138 7.66 -11.73 -1.89
N ARG A 139 8.42 -12.04 -2.95
CA ARG A 139 9.46 -11.15 -3.47
C ARG A 139 8.88 -9.86 -4.03
N THR A 140 7.74 -9.93 -4.72
CA THR A 140 7.01 -8.76 -5.21
C THR A 140 6.64 -7.85 -4.04
N PHE A 141 5.95 -8.37 -3.03
CA PHE A 141 5.60 -7.58 -1.84
C PHE A 141 6.83 -7.06 -1.08
N SER A 142 7.93 -7.83 -1.06
CA SER A 142 9.20 -7.37 -0.48
C SER A 142 9.82 -6.18 -1.23
N VAL A 143 9.70 -6.15 -2.56
CA VAL A 143 10.14 -4.99 -3.38
C VAL A 143 9.29 -3.77 -3.04
N VAL A 144 7.97 -3.94 -2.97
CA VAL A 144 7.02 -2.87 -2.61
C VAL A 144 7.31 -2.32 -1.23
N ALA A 145 7.48 -3.20 -0.24
CA ALA A 145 7.81 -2.83 1.13
C ALA A 145 9.11 -2.03 1.21
N ARG A 146 10.15 -2.42 0.46
CA ARG A 146 11.40 -1.65 0.38
C ARG A 146 11.21 -0.29 -0.28
N HIS A 147 10.38 -0.20 -1.31
CA HIS A 147 10.05 1.07 -1.96
C HIS A 147 9.35 2.01 -0.97
N ILE A 148 8.29 1.54 -0.31
CA ILE A 148 7.50 2.34 0.64
C ILE A 148 8.36 2.83 1.81
N ARG A 149 9.20 1.96 2.39
CA ARG A 149 10.12 2.37 3.46
C ARG A 149 11.06 3.50 3.05
N ARG A 150 11.43 3.57 1.77
CA ARG A 150 12.38 4.57 1.25
C ARG A 150 11.70 5.85 0.77
N TYR A 151 10.56 5.72 0.09
CA TYR A 151 9.94 6.79 -0.70
C TYR A 151 8.50 7.12 -0.28
N GLY A 152 7.92 6.37 0.66
CA GLY A 152 6.50 6.47 1.02
C GLY A 152 5.59 5.74 0.03
N THR A 153 4.28 5.84 0.26
CA THR A 153 3.24 5.15 -0.52
C THR A 153 2.87 5.86 -1.83
N TRP A 154 3.16 7.16 -1.95
CA TRP A 154 2.71 8.03 -3.04
C TRP A 154 2.97 7.52 -4.47
N GLY A 155 4.04 6.74 -4.70
CA GLY A 155 4.35 6.18 -6.02
C GLY A 155 3.69 4.83 -6.32
N VAL A 156 2.99 4.23 -5.35
CA VAL A 156 2.39 2.91 -5.45
C VAL A 156 0.89 3.05 -5.22
N GLY A 157 0.09 2.57 -6.17
CA GLY A 157 -1.35 2.59 -6.07
C GLY A 157 -1.88 1.33 -5.37
N ALA A 158 -2.87 0.68 -5.98
CA ALA A 158 -3.59 -0.42 -5.40
C ALA A 158 -2.92 -1.79 -5.62
N LEU A 159 -3.20 -2.71 -4.69
CA LEU A 159 -3.00 -4.15 -4.84
C LEU A 159 -4.28 -4.75 -5.43
N ILE A 160 -4.34 -4.83 -6.75
CA ILE A 160 -5.52 -5.29 -7.50
C ILE A 160 -5.53 -6.81 -7.61
N LEU A 161 -6.63 -7.43 -7.18
CA LEU A 161 -6.82 -8.88 -7.27
C LEU A 161 -7.84 -9.23 -8.36
N SER A 162 -7.34 -9.80 -9.46
CA SER A 162 -8.17 -10.30 -10.57
C SER A 162 -8.87 -11.61 -10.19
N MET A 163 -10.00 -11.91 -10.82
CA MET A 163 -10.81 -13.09 -10.54
C MET A 163 -11.14 -13.23 -9.04
N THR A 164 -11.56 -12.14 -8.39
CA THR A 164 -11.94 -12.19 -6.97
C THR A 164 -13.32 -12.83 -6.81
N ARG A 165 -13.38 -13.95 -6.08
CA ARG A 165 -14.58 -14.80 -5.93
C ARG A 165 -15.05 -14.91 -4.48
N SER A 166 -14.17 -14.68 -3.51
CA SER A 166 -14.49 -14.86 -2.08
C SER A 166 -13.73 -13.89 -1.15
N LEU A 167 -14.04 -13.96 0.15
CA LEU A 167 -13.29 -13.22 1.18
C LEU A 167 -11.86 -13.73 1.29
N SER A 168 -11.66 -15.06 1.26
CA SER A 168 -10.34 -15.66 1.41
C SER A 168 -9.37 -15.28 0.29
N ASP A 169 -9.86 -15.00 -0.93
CA ASP A 169 -9.06 -14.43 -2.02
C ASP A 169 -8.38 -13.13 -1.59
N LEU A 170 -9.15 -12.19 -1.01
CA LEU A 170 -8.65 -10.87 -0.57
C LEU A 170 -7.77 -10.98 0.67
N LEU A 171 -8.15 -11.84 1.63
CA LEU A 171 -7.31 -12.10 2.80
C LEU A 171 -5.99 -12.77 2.43
N GLY A 172 -5.95 -13.54 1.34
CA GLY A 172 -4.74 -14.12 0.78
C GLY A 172 -3.73 -13.06 0.35
N VAL A 173 -4.19 -11.93 -0.19
CA VAL A 173 -3.34 -10.77 -0.51
C VAL A 173 -2.68 -10.24 0.75
N TYR A 174 -3.44 -10.00 1.82
CA TYR A 174 -2.87 -9.54 3.09
C TYR A 174 -1.87 -10.55 3.65
N PHE A 175 -2.20 -11.84 3.64
CA PHE A 175 -1.29 -12.88 4.14
C PHE A 175 0.05 -12.87 3.41
N LEU A 176 0.05 -12.92 2.07
CA LEU A 176 1.28 -12.89 1.28
C LEU A 176 2.03 -11.56 1.40
N ALA A 177 1.32 -10.44 1.46
CA ALA A 177 1.91 -9.13 1.71
C ALA A 177 2.60 -9.07 3.07
N ARG A 178 2.02 -9.70 4.09
CA ARG A 178 2.64 -9.80 5.42
C ARG A 178 3.91 -10.63 5.38
N GLU A 179 3.87 -11.78 4.71
CA GLU A 179 5.05 -12.62 4.54
C GLU A 179 6.16 -11.91 3.75
N GLY A 180 5.80 -11.03 2.80
CA GLY A 180 6.72 -10.11 2.11
C GLY A 180 7.16 -8.89 2.93
N GLY A 181 6.68 -8.74 4.17
CA GLY A 181 7.04 -7.62 5.06
C GLY A 181 6.49 -6.26 4.62
N LEU A 182 5.37 -6.26 3.89
CA LEU A 182 4.63 -5.05 3.47
C LEU A 182 3.64 -4.57 4.53
N LEU A 183 3.06 -5.47 5.32
CA LEU A 183 2.15 -5.08 6.41
C LEU A 183 2.94 -4.48 7.57
N GLU A 184 2.32 -3.53 8.24
CA GLU A 184 2.83 -2.81 9.40
C GLU A 184 1.97 -3.09 10.64
N ALA A 185 2.43 -2.63 11.79
CA ALA A 185 1.65 -2.60 13.02
C ALA A 185 1.27 -1.15 13.32
N ASP A 186 0.00 -0.88 13.60
CA ASP A 186 -0.44 0.44 14.04
C ASP A 186 -0.08 0.71 15.51
N GLU A 187 -0.48 1.88 16.03
CA GLU A 187 -0.20 2.30 17.41
C GLU A 187 -0.79 1.33 18.45
N GLU A 188 -1.87 0.64 18.12
CA GLU A 188 -2.52 -0.37 18.94
C GLU A 188 -2.01 -1.80 18.68
N GLY A 189 -0.97 -1.96 17.86
CA GLY A 189 -0.36 -3.24 17.52
C GLY A 189 -1.18 -4.10 16.54
N ARG A 190 -2.21 -3.53 15.91
CA ARG A 190 -3.02 -4.23 14.91
C ARG A 190 -2.26 -4.28 13.60
N THR A 191 -2.40 -5.40 12.89
CA THR A 191 -1.81 -5.56 11.56
C THR A 191 -2.57 -4.70 10.55
N VAL A 192 -1.85 -3.86 9.82
CA VAL A 192 -2.39 -2.93 8.82
C VAL A 192 -1.61 -3.02 7.50
N CYS A 193 -2.31 -2.82 6.39
CA CYS A 193 -1.69 -2.72 5.08
C CYS A 193 -1.62 -1.23 4.65
N PRO A 194 -0.44 -0.73 4.27
CA PRO A 194 -0.30 0.67 3.85
C PRO A 194 -0.91 0.95 2.46
N LEU A 195 -1.29 -0.07 1.69
CA LEU A 195 -1.85 0.06 0.34
C LEU A 195 -3.28 -0.51 0.27
N PRO A 196 -4.16 0.06 -0.57
CA PRO A 196 -5.50 -0.47 -0.75
C PRO A 196 -5.45 -1.84 -1.45
N VAL A 197 -6.12 -2.83 -0.86
CA VAL A 197 -6.39 -4.12 -1.51
C VAL A 197 -7.72 -3.99 -2.25
N THR A 198 -7.66 -4.12 -3.57
CA THR A 198 -8.77 -3.77 -4.47
C THR A 198 -9.26 -5.02 -5.20
N PRO A 199 -10.47 -5.52 -4.90
CA PRO A 199 -11.07 -6.60 -5.68
C PRO A 199 -11.37 -6.13 -7.09
N LEU A 200 -11.05 -6.97 -8.07
CA LEU A 200 -11.52 -6.86 -9.43
C LEU A 200 -12.56 -7.96 -9.70
N LEU A 201 -13.82 -7.54 -9.83
CA LEU A 201 -14.97 -8.39 -10.13
C LEU A 201 -15.17 -8.43 -11.65
N GLU A 202 -14.96 -9.60 -12.26
CA GLU A 202 -14.83 -9.74 -13.72
C GLU A 202 -15.95 -10.57 -14.33
N THR A 203 -16.40 -11.64 -13.65
CA THR A 203 -17.48 -12.50 -14.15
C THR A 203 -18.84 -12.06 -13.63
N VAL A 204 -19.91 -12.51 -14.28
CA VAL A 204 -21.27 -12.26 -13.79
C VAL A 204 -21.48 -12.85 -12.40
N GLY A 205 -20.94 -14.04 -12.13
CA GLY A 205 -21.01 -14.67 -10.82
C GLY A 205 -20.31 -13.84 -9.75
N ASP A 206 -19.16 -13.23 -10.07
CA ASP A 206 -18.44 -12.36 -9.13
C ASP A 206 -19.22 -11.08 -8.84
N LEU A 207 -19.85 -10.49 -9.87
CA LEU A 207 -20.70 -9.29 -9.72
C LEU A 207 -21.94 -9.56 -8.87
N GLU A 208 -22.62 -10.69 -9.11
CA GLU A 208 -23.78 -11.13 -8.31
C GLU A 208 -23.38 -11.37 -6.84
N ASN A 209 -22.18 -11.91 -6.60
CA ASN A 209 -21.65 -12.14 -5.25
C ASN A 209 -20.95 -10.92 -4.64
N GLY A 210 -20.69 -9.86 -5.41
CA GLY A 210 -19.84 -8.74 -5.02
C GLY A 210 -20.31 -8.05 -3.73
N ALA A 211 -21.61 -7.83 -3.56
CA ALA A 211 -22.16 -7.23 -2.35
C ALA A 211 -21.96 -8.08 -1.07
N ARG A 212 -21.88 -9.41 -1.22
CA ARG A 212 -21.56 -10.32 -0.11
C ARG A 212 -20.06 -10.25 0.20
N ILE A 213 -19.20 -10.40 -0.82
CA ILE A 213 -17.74 -10.33 -0.69
C ILE A 213 -17.34 -9.02 -0.02
N MET A 214 -17.85 -7.88 -0.49
CA MET A 214 -17.53 -6.57 0.06
C MET A 214 -18.00 -6.40 1.51
N ARG A 215 -19.19 -6.89 1.87
CA ARG A 215 -19.66 -6.82 3.27
C ARG A 215 -18.76 -7.60 4.20
N GLU A 216 -18.41 -8.83 3.81
CA GLU A 216 -17.52 -9.69 4.60
C GLU A 216 -16.12 -9.08 4.71
N PHE A 217 -15.59 -8.57 3.59
CA PHE A 217 -14.27 -7.93 3.53
C PHE A 217 -14.19 -6.67 4.39
N LEU A 218 -15.15 -5.76 4.25
CA LEU A 218 -15.22 -4.52 5.05
C LEU A 218 -15.51 -4.80 6.52
N ALA A 219 -16.12 -5.94 6.86
CA ALA A 219 -16.36 -6.34 8.24
C ALA A 219 -15.10 -6.89 8.93
N HIS A 220 -14.15 -7.43 8.16
CA HIS A 220 -12.98 -8.13 8.66
C HIS A 220 -12.01 -7.20 9.43
N PRO A 221 -11.45 -7.63 10.59
CA PRO A 221 -10.61 -6.76 11.44
C PRO A 221 -9.41 -6.13 10.73
N VAL A 222 -8.64 -6.92 9.97
CA VAL A 222 -7.45 -6.41 9.25
C VAL A 222 -7.81 -5.33 8.23
N THR A 223 -8.96 -5.47 7.57
CA THR A 223 -9.43 -4.53 6.54
C THR A 223 -9.84 -3.23 7.20
N LYS A 224 -10.63 -3.29 8.28
CA LYS A 224 -11.00 -2.10 9.06
C LYS A 224 -9.78 -1.34 9.57
N ALA A 225 -8.81 -2.05 10.15
CA ALA A 225 -7.60 -1.44 10.65
C ALA A 225 -6.78 -0.80 9.50
N SER A 226 -6.65 -1.49 8.36
CA SER A 226 -5.95 -0.98 7.19
C SER A 226 -6.62 0.28 6.61
N LEU A 227 -7.96 0.29 6.48
CA LEU A 227 -8.71 1.42 5.97
C LEU A 227 -8.60 2.66 6.89
N GLU A 228 -8.66 2.46 8.21
CA GLU A 228 -8.44 3.55 9.17
C GLU A 228 -6.99 4.06 9.14
N TRP A 229 -6.02 3.16 8.99
CA TRP A 229 -4.62 3.54 8.83
C TRP A 229 -4.40 4.38 7.57
N GLN A 230 -4.89 3.91 6.42
CA GLN A 230 -4.81 4.58 5.13
C GLN A 230 -5.41 5.99 5.20
N ARG A 231 -6.59 6.13 5.81
CA ARG A 231 -7.23 7.43 6.05
C ARG A 231 -6.36 8.43 6.81
N ARG A 232 -5.50 7.97 7.73
CA ARG A 232 -4.63 8.84 8.54
C ARG A 232 -3.38 9.30 7.78
N ILE A 233 -2.91 8.51 6.81
CA ILE A 233 -1.65 8.75 6.09
C ILE A 233 -1.84 9.40 4.71
N GLU A 234 -3.03 9.25 4.11
CA GLU A 234 -3.40 9.97 2.89
C GLU A 234 -3.72 11.45 3.20
N ILE A 235 -3.54 12.33 2.21
CA ILE A 235 -3.95 13.73 2.35
C ILE A 235 -5.49 13.75 2.51
N PRO A 236 -6.03 14.40 3.56
CA PRO A 236 -7.42 14.28 3.96
C PRO A 236 -8.32 15.03 2.99
N GLU A 237 -8.68 14.39 1.89
CA GLU A 237 -9.77 14.86 1.04
C GLU A 237 -11.13 14.41 1.60
N THR A 238 -11.15 13.37 2.44
CA THR A 238 -12.38 12.88 3.07
C THR A 238 -12.14 12.45 4.53
N ASP A 239 -13.11 12.72 5.40
CA ASP A 239 -13.07 12.31 6.82
C ASP A 239 -13.38 10.82 7.04
N VAL A 240 -13.70 10.07 5.98
CA VAL A 240 -14.18 8.68 6.04
C VAL A 240 -13.21 7.72 5.34
N PRO A 241 -13.13 6.44 5.76
CA PRO A 241 -12.31 5.46 5.07
C PRO A 241 -12.84 5.14 3.66
N ILE A 242 -11.94 4.97 2.69
CA ILE A 242 -12.28 4.71 1.28
C ILE A 242 -11.86 3.29 0.91
N GLN A 243 -12.78 2.51 0.36
CA GLN A 243 -12.49 1.22 -0.26
C GLN A 243 -12.67 1.30 -1.77
N GLN A 244 -11.61 1.01 -2.51
CA GLN A 244 -11.66 0.91 -3.97
C GLN A 244 -12.19 -0.46 -4.41
N VAL A 245 -12.96 -0.49 -5.50
CA VAL A 245 -13.43 -1.73 -6.15
C VAL A 245 -13.29 -1.53 -7.65
N MET A 246 -12.71 -2.51 -8.35
CA MET A 246 -12.57 -2.49 -9.79
C MET A 246 -13.62 -3.41 -10.43
N ILE A 247 -14.23 -2.96 -11.52
CA ILE A 247 -15.28 -3.69 -12.25
C ILE A 247 -14.80 -3.96 -13.69
N GLY A 248 -14.72 -5.24 -14.06
CA GLY A 248 -14.25 -5.68 -15.38
C GLY A 248 -15.37 -5.83 -16.41
N TYR A 249 -15.73 -4.75 -17.13
CA TYR A 249 -16.81 -4.79 -18.13
C TYR A 249 -16.50 -5.65 -19.37
N SER A 250 -15.25 -5.66 -19.86
CA SER A 250 -14.90 -6.36 -21.11
C SER A 250 -14.91 -7.89 -20.98
N ASP A 251 -14.57 -8.41 -19.80
CA ASP A 251 -14.62 -9.87 -19.55
C ASP A 251 -16.05 -10.32 -19.23
N SER A 252 -16.85 -9.49 -18.54
CA SER A 252 -18.28 -9.74 -18.33
C SER A 252 -19.07 -9.84 -19.65
N ASN A 253 -18.80 -8.96 -20.62
CA ASN A 253 -19.41 -9.04 -21.94
C ASN A 253 -18.89 -10.23 -22.77
N LYS A 254 -17.66 -10.71 -22.55
CA LYS A 254 -17.19 -11.94 -23.20
C LYS A 254 -17.91 -13.18 -22.67
N ASP A 255 -18.35 -13.13 -21.41
CA ASP A 255 -19.09 -14.21 -20.76
C ASP A 255 -20.56 -14.30 -21.21
N ARG A 256 -21.15 -13.20 -21.73
CA ARG A 256 -22.57 -13.18 -22.15
C ARG A 256 -22.92 -12.55 -23.50
N GLY A 257 -21.98 -11.91 -24.21
CA GLY A 257 -22.22 -11.14 -25.43
C GLY A 257 -22.58 -9.68 -25.14
#